data_AF-A0A7S3HPM8-F1
#
_entry.id   AF-A0A7S3HPM8-F1
#
_cell.length_a   1.000
_cell.length_b   1.000
_cell.length_c   1.000
_cell.angle_alpha   90.00
_cell.angle_beta   90.00
_cell.angle_gamma   90.00
#
_symmetry.space_group_name_H-M   'P 1'
#
loop_
_entity.id
_entity.type
_entity.pdbx_description
1 polymer ?
#
loop_
_entity_poly.entity_id
_entity_poly.type
_entity_poly.pdbx_seq_one_letter_code
_entity_poly.pdbx_strand_id
1 'polypeptide(L)'
;RAFARQSMMFSATFAREVQHMARDFLKDYVFITVGRVGSASELISQQVVYAGELKAKCRALEKAIKDHLTKDGLAVVFVETKRAADDLELNLHEAGLPVTAIHGDRTQQEREEALHAFKTGANPV
;
A
#
# COMPACT_ATOMS: atom_id res chain seq x y z
N ARG A 1 13.86 -37.90 -22.82
CA ARG A 1 13.82 -36.44 -23.08
C ARG A 1 14.09 -35.76 -21.75
N ALA A 2 15.19 -35.02 -21.60
CA ALA A 2 15.42 -34.21 -20.41
C ALA A 2 14.42 -33.05 -20.41
N PHE A 3 13.66 -32.88 -19.33
CA PHE A 3 12.76 -31.75 -19.20
C PHE A 3 13.60 -30.48 -19.00
N ALA A 4 13.43 -29.49 -19.88
CA ALA A 4 14.08 -28.19 -19.72
C ALA A 4 13.47 -27.44 -18.52
N ARG A 5 14.30 -26.67 -17.80
CA ARG A 5 13.86 -25.82 -16.68
C ARG A 5 12.75 -24.89 -17.14
N GLN A 6 11.60 -24.92 -16.47
CA GLN A 6 10.53 -23.93 -16.64
C GLN A 6 10.71 -22.81 -15.62
N SER A 7 10.44 -21.58 -16.02
CA SER A 7 10.53 -20.40 -15.16
C SER A 7 9.30 -19.53 -15.36
N MET A 8 8.75 -19.05 -14.26
CA MET A 8 7.57 -18.18 -14.24
C MET A 8 7.93 -16.93 -13.45
N MET A 9 7.47 -15.78 -13.92
CA MET A 9 7.62 -14.51 -13.23
C MET A 9 6.24 -13.92 -13.00
N PHE A 10 5.96 -13.53 -11.76
CA PHE A 10 4.72 -12.89 -11.36
C PHE A 10 5.05 -11.48 -10.87
N SER A 11 4.35 -10.48 -11.39
CA SER A 11 4.54 -9.10 -10.96
C SER A 11 3.22 -8.33 -11.04
N ALA A 12 2.93 -7.53 -10.02
CA ALA A 12 1.77 -6.64 -9.99
C ALA A 12 1.96 -5.41 -10.90
N THR A 13 3.22 -5.01 -11.15
CA THR A 13 3.58 -3.91 -12.05
C THR A 13 4.59 -4.40 -13.08
N PHE A 14 4.72 -3.71 -14.22
CA PHE A 14 5.65 -4.12 -15.28
C PHE A 14 6.44 -2.92 -15.82
N ALA A 15 7.04 -2.18 -14.89
CA ALA A 15 7.96 -1.09 -15.20
C ALA A 15 9.19 -1.60 -15.99
N ARG A 16 9.94 -0.68 -16.59
CA ARG A 16 11.02 -1.00 -17.53
C ARG A 16 12.07 -1.95 -16.94
N GLU A 17 12.38 -1.77 -15.66
CA GLU A 17 13.34 -2.58 -14.90
C GLU A 17 12.86 -4.02 -14.77
N VAL A 18 11.55 -4.22 -14.51
CA VAL A 18 10.91 -5.53 -14.43
C VAL A 18 10.91 -6.23 -15.78
N GLN A 19 10.70 -5.47 -16.87
CA GLN A 19 10.78 -6.00 -18.23
C GLN A 19 12.18 -6.49 -18.58
N HIS A 20 13.23 -5.78 -18.17
CA HIS A 20 14.61 -6.22 -18.36
C HIS A 20 14.86 -7.54 -17.60
N MET A 21 14.47 -7.62 -16.33
CA MET A 21 14.58 -8.88 -15.57
C MET A 21 13.83 -10.04 -16.25
N ALA A 22 12.61 -9.80 -16.76
CA ALA A 22 11.86 -10.84 -17.46
C ALA A 22 12.63 -11.38 -18.68
N ARG A 23 13.32 -10.51 -19.43
CA ARG A 23 14.14 -10.90 -20.59
C ARG A 23 15.39 -11.67 -20.20
N ASP A 24 16.01 -11.32 -19.08
CA ASP A 24 17.25 -11.97 -18.63
C ASP A 24 16.98 -13.36 -18.05
N PHE A 25 15.84 -13.55 -17.37
CA PHE A 25 15.54 -14.78 -16.64
C PHE A 25 14.60 -15.76 -17.38
N LEU A 26 13.79 -15.27 -18.33
CA LEU A 26 12.84 -16.08 -19.08
C LEU A 26 13.24 -16.19 -20.56
N LYS A 27 13.12 -17.40 -21.11
CA LYS A 27 13.39 -17.68 -22.52
C LYS A 27 12.08 -17.99 -23.25
N ASP A 28 11.85 -17.33 -24.38
CA ASP A 28 10.66 -17.53 -25.25
C ASP A 28 9.33 -17.58 -24.46
N TYR A 29 9.13 -16.63 -23.54
CA TYR A 29 8.04 -16.66 -22.58
C TYR A 29 6.73 -16.11 -23.15
N VAL A 30 5.62 -16.63 -22.63
CA VAL A 30 4.28 -16.08 -22.88
C VAL A 30 4.00 -14.98 -21.85
N PHE A 31 3.64 -13.79 -22.33
CA PHE A 31 3.24 -12.68 -21.48
C PHE A 31 1.71 -12.65 -21.33
N ILE A 32 1.23 -12.77 -20.10
CA ILE A 32 -0.20 -12.69 -19.75
C ILE A 32 -0.39 -11.49 -18.82
N THR A 33 -1.35 -10.64 -19.14
CA THR A 33 -1.69 -9.46 -18.35
C THR A 33 -3.20 -9.33 -18.17
N VAL A 34 -3.62 -8.75 -17.05
CA VAL A 34 -5.01 -8.42 -16.76
C VAL A 34 -5.07 -6.90 -16.54
N GLY A 35 -5.74 -6.17 -17.44
CA GLY A 35 -5.80 -4.70 -17.43
C GLY A 35 -4.72 -4.02 -18.28
N ARG A 36 -4.53 -2.69 -18.09
CA ARG A 36 -3.44 -1.94 -18.74
C ARG A 36 -2.15 -2.06 -17.93
N VAL A 37 -1.08 -2.40 -18.63
CA VAL A 37 0.26 -2.51 -18.07
C VAL A 37 0.78 -1.12 -17.68
N GLY A 38 1.13 -0.93 -16.40
CA GLY A 38 1.86 0.25 -15.92
C GLY A 38 1.02 1.50 -15.66
N SER A 39 -0.31 1.44 -15.76
CA SER A 39 -1.21 2.54 -15.39
C SER A 39 -2.06 2.15 -14.18
N ALA A 40 -2.28 3.09 -13.25
CA ALA A 40 -3.38 2.96 -12.30
C ALA A 40 -4.70 2.80 -13.06
N SER A 41 -5.63 2.02 -12.52
CA SER A 41 -6.95 1.84 -13.14
C SER A 41 -7.63 3.21 -13.32
N GLU A 42 -8.23 3.45 -14.48
CA GLU A 42 -9.03 4.66 -14.74
C GLU A 42 -10.24 4.78 -13.78
N LEU A 43 -10.61 3.69 -13.11
CA LEU A 43 -11.65 3.64 -12.07
C LEU A 43 -11.19 4.20 -10.71
N ILE A 44 -9.91 4.54 -10.54
CA ILE A 44 -9.38 5.11 -9.30
C ILE A 44 -9.43 6.63 -9.39
N SER A 45 -10.26 7.25 -8.57
CA SER A 45 -10.27 8.70 -8.38
C SER A 45 -9.00 9.14 -7.65
N GLN A 46 -8.26 10.09 -8.23
CA GLN A 46 -7.03 10.63 -7.65
C GLN A 46 -7.20 12.11 -7.35
N GLN A 47 -6.79 12.54 -6.16
CA GLN A 47 -6.81 13.94 -5.75
C GLN A 47 -5.45 14.32 -5.15
N VAL A 48 -4.96 15.50 -5.51
CA VAL A 48 -3.71 16.05 -4.98
C VAL A 48 -4.05 17.26 -4.12
N VAL A 49 -3.63 17.22 -2.86
CA VAL A 49 -3.83 18.31 -1.91
C VAL A 49 -2.46 18.88 -1.54
N TYR A 50 -2.25 20.16 -1.83
CA TYR A 50 -1.07 20.88 -1.36
C TYR A 50 -1.26 21.25 0.12
N ALA A 51 -0.35 20.80 0.97
CA ALA A 51 -0.30 21.15 2.38
C ALA A 51 1.12 21.61 2.71
N GLY A 52 1.28 22.91 2.97
CA GLY A 52 2.61 23.55 3.07
C GLY A 52 3.46 23.07 4.25
N GLU A 53 2.84 22.76 5.39
CA GLU A 53 3.54 22.30 6.60
C GLU A 53 2.98 20.98 7.11
N LEU A 54 3.78 20.25 7.91
CA LEU A 54 3.40 18.94 8.46
C LEU A 54 2.06 18.99 9.21
N LYS A 55 1.83 20.02 10.04
CA LYS A 55 0.57 20.19 10.78
C LYS A 55 -0.64 20.38 9.85
N ALA A 56 -0.45 21.04 8.71
CA ALA A 56 -1.50 21.19 7.70
C ALA A 56 -1.76 19.85 6.98
N LYS A 57 -0.71 19.06 6.73
CA LYS A 57 -0.81 17.73 6.15
C LYS A 57 -1.59 16.77 7.05
N CYS A 58 -1.32 16.76 8.36
CA CYS A 58 -2.07 15.93 9.33
C CYS A 58 -3.55 16.30 9.35
N ARG A 59 -3.89 17.61 9.44
CA ARG A 59 -5.28 18.06 9.38
C ARG A 59 -5.98 17.70 8.07
N ALA A 60 -5.28 17.82 6.94
CA ALA A 60 -5.83 17.45 5.65
C ALA A 60 -6.11 15.93 5.57
N LEU A 61 -5.22 15.11 6.12
CA LEU A 61 -5.42 13.67 6.21
C LEU A 61 -6.59 13.30 7.12
N GLU A 62 -6.68 13.88 8.32
CA GLU A 62 -7.80 13.66 9.24
C GLU A 62 -9.15 14.01 8.58
N LYS A 63 -9.20 15.14 7.86
CA LYS A 63 -10.38 15.55 7.09
C LYS A 63 -10.69 14.54 5.99
N ALA A 64 -9.69 14.10 5.23
CA ALA A 64 -9.88 13.11 4.17
C ALA A 64 -10.42 11.77 4.71
N ILE A 65 -9.91 11.31 5.84
CA ILE A 65 -10.41 10.10 6.53
C ILE A 65 -11.88 10.31 6.91
N LYS A 66 -12.22 11.42 7.57
CA LYS A 66 -13.60 11.69 8.01
C LYS A 66 -14.59 11.86 6.85
N ASP A 67 -14.16 12.44 5.74
CA ASP A 67 -15.03 12.72 4.59
C ASP A 67 -15.22 11.50 3.68
N HIS A 68 -14.22 10.62 3.58
CA HIS A 68 -14.20 9.56 2.58
C HIS A 68 -14.25 8.14 3.15
N LEU A 69 -13.88 7.93 4.42
CA LEU A 69 -13.94 6.60 5.03
C LEU A 69 -15.39 6.26 5.38
N THR A 70 -15.96 5.31 4.64
CA THR A 70 -17.29 4.76 4.93
C THR A 70 -17.26 3.87 6.17
N LYS A 71 -18.42 3.60 6.77
CA LYS A 71 -18.56 2.78 7.99
C LYS A 71 -17.83 1.43 7.92
N ASP A 72 -17.90 0.74 6.78
CA ASP A 72 -17.25 -0.56 6.54
C ASP A 72 -16.02 -0.43 5.62
N GLY A 73 -15.54 0.81 5.42
CA GLY A 73 -14.38 1.11 4.58
C GLY A 73 -13.08 0.92 5.34
N LEU A 74 -12.02 0.64 4.59
CA LEU A 74 -10.65 0.57 5.10
C LEU A 74 -9.78 1.57 4.33
N ALA A 75 -8.91 2.30 5.02
CA ALA A 75 -7.96 3.23 4.42
C ALA A 75 -6.52 2.78 4.71
N VAL A 76 -5.63 2.93 3.74
CA VAL A 76 -4.19 2.68 3.96
C VAL A 76 -3.44 3.97 3.70
N VAL A 77 -2.69 4.43 4.70
CA VAL A 77 -1.86 5.63 4.61
C VAL A 77 -0.40 5.25 4.49
N PHE A 78 0.23 5.59 3.37
CA PHE A 78 1.66 5.39 3.18
C PHE A 78 2.45 6.61 3.64
N VAL A 79 3.49 6.36 4.42
CA VAL A 79 4.47 7.36 4.87
C VAL A 79 5.88 6.90 4.52
N GLU A 80 6.81 7.85 4.46
CA GLU A 80 8.17 7.60 3.97
C GLU A 80 9.03 6.79 4.95
N THR A 81 8.86 6.98 6.25
CA THR A 81 9.72 6.36 7.27
C THR A 81 8.90 5.65 8.33
N LYS A 82 9.51 4.63 8.94
CA LYS A 82 8.92 3.83 10.03
C LYS A 82 8.55 4.73 11.21
N ARG A 83 9.46 5.62 11.61
CA ARG A 83 9.23 6.61 12.66
C ARG A 83 8.04 7.53 12.35
N ALA A 84 7.91 7.98 11.10
CA ALA A 84 6.76 8.79 10.71
C ALA A 84 5.44 8.00 10.77
N ALA A 85 5.47 6.67 10.64
CA ALA A 85 4.28 5.84 10.82
C ALA A 85 3.83 5.83 12.27
N ASP A 86 4.76 5.62 13.21
CA ASP A 86 4.47 5.64 14.65
C ASP A 86 4.02 7.02 15.13
N ASP A 87 4.71 8.09 14.69
CA ASP A 87 4.32 9.46 15.04
C ASP A 87 2.92 9.79 14.49
N LEU A 88 2.58 9.31 13.29
CA LEU A 88 1.27 9.54 12.70
C LEU A 88 0.16 8.72 13.38
N GLU A 89 0.43 7.44 13.71
CA GLU A 89 -0.47 6.58 14.49
C GLU A 89 -0.84 7.25 15.81
N LEU A 90 0.16 7.74 16.56
CA LEU A 90 -0.08 8.44 17.82
C LEU A 90 -0.97 9.69 17.63
N ASN A 91 -0.64 10.54 16.66
CA ASN A 91 -1.41 11.77 16.40
C ASN A 91 -2.87 11.48 16.01
N LEU A 92 -3.10 10.47 15.17
CA LEU A 92 -4.46 10.11 14.73
C LEU A 92 -5.24 9.44 15.87
N HIS A 93 -4.58 8.62 16.68
CA HIS A 93 -5.17 8.03 17.87
C HIS A 93 -5.57 9.11 18.89
N GLU A 94 -4.71 10.11 19.14
CA GLU A 94 -5.03 11.28 19.99
C GLU A 94 -6.19 12.11 19.42
N ALA A 95 -6.35 12.14 18.10
CA ALA A 95 -7.50 12.75 17.42
C ALA A 95 -8.78 11.89 17.47
N GLY A 96 -8.74 10.73 18.14
CA GLY A 96 -9.86 9.81 18.32
C GLY A 96 -10.16 8.92 17.11
N LEU A 97 -9.20 8.76 16.20
CA LEU A 97 -9.35 7.86 15.05
C LEU A 97 -8.75 6.48 15.39
N PRO A 98 -9.51 5.38 15.16
CA PRO A 98 -8.98 4.03 15.29
C PRO A 98 -7.99 3.74 14.14
N VAL A 99 -6.74 3.47 14.47
CA VAL A 99 -5.61 3.39 13.52
C VAL A 99 -4.57 2.39 14.02
N THR A 100 -3.81 1.79 13.10
CA THR A 100 -2.63 0.99 13.47
C THR A 100 -1.46 1.16 12.50
N ALA A 101 -0.22 1.21 13.01
CA ALA A 101 0.98 1.27 12.20
C ALA A 101 1.54 -0.13 11.87
N ILE A 102 2.05 -0.28 10.64
CA ILE A 102 2.82 -1.46 10.24
C ILE A 102 4.10 -1.06 9.53
N HIS A 103 5.24 -1.59 9.98
CA HIS A 103 6.54 -1.35 9.37
C HIS A 103 7.56 -2.44 9.72
N GLY A 104 8.74 -2.38 9.09
CA GLY A 104 9.77 -3.43 9.20
C GLY A 104 10.42 -3.58 10.58
N ASP A 105 10.34 -2.58 11.46
CA ASP A 105 10.84 -2.69 12.85
C ASP A 105 9.83 -3.34 13.82
N ARG A 106 8.58 -3.59 13.38
CA ARG A 106 7.61 -4.35 14.17
C ARG A 106 7.95 -5.84 14.11
N THR A 107 7.78 -6.53 15.22
CA THR A 107 7.85 -7.98 15.29
C THR A 107 6.78 -8.62 14.41
N GLN A 108 7.01 -9.88 14.01
CA GLN A 108 6.02 -10.60 13.18
C GLN A 108 4.65 -10.69 13.87
N GLN A 109 4.63 -10.88 15.19
CA GLN A 109 3.40 -10.92 15.98
C GLN A 109 2.67 -9.58 15.94
N GLU A 110 3.34 -8.45 16.20
CA GLU A 110 2.73 -7.12 16.13
C GLU A 110 2.17 -6.82 14.73
N ARG A 111 2.86 -7.26 13.68
CA ARG A 111 2.38 -7.12 12.29
C ARG A 111 1.11 -7.91 12.06
N GLU A 112 1.01 -9.13 12.59
CA GLU A 112 -0.18 -9.97 12.46
C GLU A 112 -1.36 -9.39 13.26
N GLU A 113 -1.12 -8.88 14.46
CA GLU A 113 -2.11 -8.19 15.28
C GLU A 113 -2.65 -6.93 14.59
N ALA A 114 -1.77 -6.08 14.06
CA ALA A 114 -2.13 -4.89 13.30
C ALA A 114 -2.98 -5.25 12.06
N LEU A 115 -2.54 -6.26 11.28
CA LEU A 115 -3.29 -6.74 10.12
C LEU A 115 -4.66 -7.33 10.49
N HIS A 116 -4.76 -8.01 11.63
CA HIS A 116 -6.02 -8.55 12.12
C HIS A 116 -6.98 -7.43 12.54
N ALA A 117 -6.49 -6.44 13.30
CA ALA A 117 -7.27 -5.28 13.69
C ALA A 117 -7.75 -4.47 12.48
N PHE A 118 -6.89 -4.32 11.46
CA PHE A 118 -7.25 -3.67 10.21
C PHE A 118 -8.33 -4.42 9.44
N LYS A 119 -8.16 -5.73 9.23
CA LYS A 119 -9.13 -6.56 8.48
C LYS A 119 -10.50 -6.67 9.15
N THR A 120 -10.54 -6.60 10.48
CA THR A 120 -11.80 -6.67 11.24
C THR A 120 -12.48 -5.31 11.39
N GLY A 121 -11.85 -4.22 10.95
CA GLY A 121 -12.34 -2.86 11.11
C GLY A 121 -12.20 -2.31 12.54
N ALA A 122 -11.49 -3.03 13.43
CA ALA A 122 -11.16 -2.52 14.76
C ALA A 122 -10.25 -1.28 14.66
N ASN A 123 -9.29 -1.31 13.75
CA ASN A 123 -8.43 -0.19 13.36
C ASN A 123 -8.49 -0.01 11.82
N PRO A 124 -9.51 0.66 11.28
CA PRO A 124 -9.78 0.73 9.84
C PRO A 124 -8.82 1.63 9.04
N VAL A 125 -7.85 2.27 9.70
CA VAL A 125 -6.83 3.15 9.10
C VAL A 125 -5.44 2.59 9.37
#